data_AF-A0A257P224-F1
#
_entry.id   AF-A0A257P224-F1
#
_cell.length_a   1.000
_cell.length_b   1.000
_cell.length_c   1.000
_cell.angle_alpha   90.00
_cell.angle_beta   90.00
_cell.angle_gamma   90.00
#
_symmetry.space_group_name_H-M   'P 1'
#
loop_
_entity.id
_entity.type
_entity.pdbx_description
1 polymer ?
#
loop_
_entity_poly.entity_id
_entity_poly.type
_entity_poly.pdbx_seq_one_letter_code
_entity_poly.pdbx_strand_id
1 'polypeptide(L)'
;SLLALLRIRNRPEDMGFDGYLPARKAQTLGEVGRGLGEVWRYRNTALLFIAPGGVCGAFLTFTTLWGMPFLVQQRQMSAGRASWVVAAMLVAFSLGGVLWGRVSDRLRRRKLPYLLGGVMMLAGFGLLVAWPQAPWSLLLLALLLSSVGSGGMVVGFAWAKESVPQRLAGTASGVHNTGVMVGALVQLPLLGWVLDRFWTGQQAGGARLYDGTAFQAANGVLLAWIALSVLCVLLARETHARPYAVAVAPG
;
A
#
# COMPACT_ATOMS: atom_id res chain seq x y z
N SER A 1 7.43 -1.40 23.18
CA SER A 1 8.16 -1.41 24.46
C SER A 1 7.19 -1.65 25.60
N LEU A 2 7.52 -2.49 26.59
CA LEU A 2 6.71 -2.70 27.81
C LEU A 2 6.34 -1.38 28.52
N LEU A 3 7.16 -0.35 28.39
CA LEU A 3 6.89 1.03 28.85
C LEU A 3 5.65 1.67 28.20
N ALA A 4 5.30 1.31 26.95
CA ALA A 4 4.07 1.78 26.32
C ALA A 4 2.84 1.05 26.87
N LEU A 5 2.95 -0.24 27.20
CA LEU A 5 1.89 -1.01 27.84
C LEU A 5 1.64 -0.59 29.30
N LEU A 6 2.67 -0.12 30.00
CA LEU A 6 2.57 0.39 31.37
C LEU A 6 2.06 1.84 31.42
N ARG A 7 2.30 2.63 30.37
CA ARG A 7 1.92 4.06 30.29
C ARG A 7 0.61 4.31 29.55
N ILE A 8 0.17 3.37 28.71
CA ILE A 8 -1.22 3.27 28.24
C ILE A 8 -2.00 2.49 29.30
N ARG A 9 -2.03 3.06 30.50
CA ARG A 9 -3.03 2.71 31.49
C ARG A 9 -3.70 4.02 31.83
N ASN A 10 -4.97 4.05 31.48
CA ASN A 10 -6.03 4.90 31.99
C ASN A 10 -6.76 5.65 30.88
N ARG A 11 -8.04 5.33 30.76
CA ARG A 11 -8.97 5.95 29.82
C ARG A 11 -8.99 7.46 30.09
N PRO A 12 -9.39 8.31 29.12
CA PRO A 12 -9.60 9.74 29.40
C PRO A 12 -10.47 9.99 30.65
N GLU A 13 -11.39 9.05 30.91
CA GLU A 13 -12.26 8.94 32.09
C GLU A 13 -11.49 8.94 33.43
N ASP A 14 -10.35 8.28 33.49
CA ASP A 14 -9.53 8.18 34.71
C ASP A 14 -8.72 9.46 34.99
N MET A 15 -8.66 10.37 34.02
CA MET A 15 -8.11 11.72 34.16
C MET A 15 -9.22 12.77 34.35
N GLY A 16 -10.47 12.33 34.57
CA GLY A 16 -11.62 13.21 34.81
C GLY A 16 -12.20 13.86 33.55
N PHE A 17 -11.83 13.39 32.35
CA PHE A 17 -12.45 13.83 31.10
C PHE A 17 -13.69 12.99 30.80
N ASP A 18 -14.80 13.65 30.43
CA ASP A 18 -16.01 12.96 30.00
C ASP A 18 -15.71 11.98 28.85
N GLY A 19 -16.19 10.75 28.98
CA GLY A 19 -16.05 9.72 27.94
C GLY A 19 -16.87 10.08 26.70
N TYR A 20 -16.25 10.73 25.72
CA TYR A 20 -16.90 11.10 24.44
C TYR A 20 -17.21 9.91 23.53
N LEU A 21 -16.77 8.69 23.88
CA LEU A 21 -17.00 7.48 23.10
C LEU A 21 -17.98 6.55 23.82
N PRO A 22 -19.06 6.10 23.17
CA PRO A 22 -19.97 5.13 23.78
C PRO A 22 -19.21 3.87 24.17
N ALA A 23 -19.51 3.31 25.34
CA ALA A 23 -18.86 2.12 25.87
C ALA A 23 -18.86 0.99 24.83
N ARG A 24 -17.68 0.68 24.30
CA ARG A 24 -17.52 -0.36 23.27
C ARG A 24 -17.69 -1.72 23.96
N LYS A 25 -18.84 -2.38 23.78
CA LYS A 25 -19.03 -3.76 24.26
C LYS A 25 -17.92 -4.64 23.69
N ALA A 26 -17.28 -5.44 24.55
CA ALA A 26 -16.30 -6.42 24.13
C ALA A 26 -16.98 -7.41 23.17
N GLN A 27 -16.43 -7.58 21.98
CA GLN A 27 -16.99 -8.50 20.98
C GLN A 27 -16.53 -9.92 21.26
N THR A 28 -17.43 -10.88 21.07
CA THR A 28 -17.09 -12.30 21.14
C THR A 28 -16.38 -12.77 19.86
N LEU A 29 -15.61 -13.87 19.93
CA LEU A 29 -14.94 -14.42 18.74
C LEU A 29 -15.93 -14.77 17.61
N GLY A 30 -17.13 -15.24 17.95
CA GLY A 30 -18.19 -15.50 16.98
C GLY A 30 -18.71 -14.24 16.28
N GLU A 31 -18.81 -13.12 17.02
CA GLU A 31 -19.17 -11.82 16.45
C GLU A 31 -18.07 -11.26 15.53
N VAL A 32 -16.80 -11.46 15.89
CA VAL A 32 -15.66 -11.08 15.03
C VAL A 32 -15.68 -11.87 13.72
N GLY A 33 -15.87 -13.19 13.79
CA GLY A 33 -15.99 -14.05 12.61
C GLY A 33 -17.16 -13.66 11.71
N ARG A 34 -18.34 -13.39 12.29
CA ARG A 34 -19.50 -12.87 11.55
C ARG A 34 -19.22 -11.52 10.91
N GLY A 35 -18.58 -10.60 11.62
CA GLY A 35 -18.19 -9.29 11.10
C GLY A 35 -17.20 -9.38 9.94
N LEU A 36 -16.23 -10.31 10.02
CA LEU A 36 -15.30 -10.62 8.93
C LEU A 36 -16.03 -11.17 7.70
N GLY A 37 -17.02 -12.04 7.86
CA GLY A 37 -17.84 -12.49 6.74
C GLY A 37 -18.70 -11.36 6.15
N GLU A 38 -19.30 -10.53 7.02
CA GLU A 38 -20.21 -9.47 6.61
C GLU A 38 -19.51 -8.37 5.78
N VAL A 39 -18.27 -8.01 6.15
CA VAL A 39 -17.55 -6.89 5.51
C VAL A 39 -17.29 -7.12 4.01
N TRP A 40 -17.20 -8.39 3.57
CA TRP A 40 -17.03 -8.76 2.16
C TRP A 40 -18.28 -8.55 1.31
N ARG A 41 -19.46 -8.38 1.91
CA ARG A 41 -20.71 -8.04 1.20
C ARG A 41 -20.67 -6.62 0.62
N TYR A 42 -19.81 -5.77 1.16
CA TYR A 42 -19.63 -4.40 0.68
C TYR A 42 -18.60 -4.36 -0.44
N ARG A 43 -19.05 -3.98 -1.65
CA ARG A 43 -18.21 -3.93 -2.86
C ARG A 43 -16.91 -3.15 -2.65
N ASN A 44 -16.98 -2.00 -1.98
CA ASN A 44 -15.81 -1.18 -1.71
C ASN A 44 -14.77 -1.92 -0.86
N THR A 45 -15.18 -2.78 0.07
CA THR A 45 -14.24 -3.58 0.87
C THR A 45 -13.39 -4.50 -0.01
N ALA A 46 -14.02 -5.21 -0.96
CA ALA A 46 -13.30 -6.11 -1.85
C ALA A 46 -12.31 -5.35 -2.76
N LEU A 47 -12.73 -4.20 -3.31
CA LEU A 47 -11.85 -3.36 -4.13
C LEU A 47 -10.71 -2.75 -3.32
N LEU A 48 -11.00 -2.26 -2.11
CA LEU A 48 -10.02 -1.69 -1.19
C LEU A 48 -9.22 -2.76 -0.43
N PHE A 49 -9.49 -4.04 -0.62
CA PHE A 49 -8.60 -5.13 -0.24
C PHE A 49 -7.50 -5.32 -1.30
N ILE A 50 -7.84 -5.27 -2.59
CA ILE A 50 -6.89 -5.47 -3.68
C ILE A 50 -6.01 -4.22 -3.90
N ALA A 51 -6.62 -3.03 -3.90
CA ALA A 51 -5.94 -1.76 -4.18
C ALA A 51 -4.65 -1.53 -3.37
N PRO A 52 -4.63 -1.66 -2.04
CA PRO A 52 -3.41 -1.45 -1.26
C PRO A 52 -2.29 -2.46 -1.58
N GLY A 53 -2.65 -3.68 -2.00
CA GLY A 53 -1.68 -4.70 -2.41
C GLY A 53 -0.94 -4.32 -3.68
N GLY A 54 -1.59 -3.65 -4.64
CA GLY A 54 -0.92 -3.18 -5.85
C GLY A 54 -0.11 -1.90 -5.66
N VAL A 55 -0.59 -0.95 -4.84
CA VAL A 55 0.11 0.32 -4.61
C VAL A 55 1.20 0.16 -3.55
N CYS A 56 0.83 -0.18 -2.32
CA CYS A 56 1.83 -0.32 -1.27
C CYS A 56 2.57 -1.67 -1.35
N GLY A 57 1.88 -2.76 -1.67
CA GLY A 57 2.53 -4.06 -1.79
C GLY A 57 3.62 -4.09 -2.88
N ALA A 58 3.40 -3.45 -4.04
CA ALA A 58 4.43 -3.36 -5.10
C ALA A 58 5.61 -2.51 -4.67
N PHE A 59 5.34 -1.38 -4.01
CA PHE A 59 6.39 -0.55 -3.43
C PHE A 59 7.23 -1.32 -2.40
N LEU A 60 6.59 -2.00 -1.45
CA LEU A 60 7.29 -2.79 -0.42
C LEU A 60 8.09 -3.92 -1.05
N THR A 61 7.51 -4.66 -1.98
CA THR A 61 8.20 -5.73 -2.72
C THR A 61 9.48 -5.22 -3.39
N PHE A 62 9.39 -4.07 -4.04
CA PHE A 62 10.55 -3.42 -4.64
C PHE A 62 11.54 -2.98 -3.56
N THR A 63 11.16 -2.19 -2.56
CA THR A 63 12.12 -1.64 -1.59
C THR A 63 12.73 -2.67 -0.65
N THR A 64 12.03 -3.75 -0.35
CA THR A 64 12.47 -4.74 0.64
C THR A 64 13.44 -5.76 0.04
N LEU A 65 13.19 -6.22 -1.20
CA LEU A 65 13.97 -7.32 -1.77
C LEU A 65 14.59 -6.98 -3.12
N TRP A 66 13.84 -6.40 -4.05
CA TRP A 66 14.24 -6.36 -5.46
C TRP A 66 14.91 -5.05 -5.92
N GLY A 67 14.74 -3.98 -5.17
CA GLY A 67 15.24 -2.65 -5.51
C GLY A 67 16.75 -2.53 -5.38
N MET A 68 17.36 -3.17 -4.37
CA MET A 68 18.81 -3.18 -4.23
C MET A 68 19.48 -3.98 -5.37
N PRO A 69 19.07 -5.23 -5.67
CA PRO A 69 19.57 -5.95 -6.84
C PRO A 69 19.38 -5.20 -8.15
N PHE A 70 18.22 -4.55 -8.36
CA PHE A 70 17.97 -3.72 -9.54
C PHE A 70 19.00 -2.57 -9.66
N LEU A 71 19.22 -1.81 -8.59
CA LEU A 71 20.16 -0.68 -8.61
C LEU A 71 21.62 -1.14 -8.75
N VAL A 72 21.99 -2.25 -8.11
CA VAL A 72 23.37 -2.75 -8.18
C VAL A 72 23.65 -3.45 -9.50
N GLN A 73 22.81 -4.41 -9.91
CA GLN A 73 23.06 -5.24 -11.08
C GLN A 73 22.67 -4.54 -12.38
N GLN A 74 21.50 -3.90 -12.45
CA GLN A 74 21.07 -3.28 -13.70
C GLN A 74 21.62 -1.86 -13.87
N ARG A 75 21.72 -1.09 -12.77
CA ARG A 75 22.22 0.30 -12.81
C ARG A 75 23.70 0.42 -12.44
N GLN A 76 24.38 -0.70 -12.19
CA GLN A 76 25.82 -0.77 -11.91
C GLN A 76 26.25 0.15 -10.76
N MET A 77 25.36 0.36 -9.77
CA MET A 77 25.63 1.20 -8.62
C MET A 77 26.38 0.42 -7.54
N SER A 78 27.19 1.11 -6.75
CA SER A 78 27.71 0.52 -5.52
C SER A 78 26.59 0.25 -4.52
N ALA A 79 26.71 -0.82 -3.73
CA ALA A 79 25.72 -1.20 -2.73
C ALA A 79 25.38 -0.06 -1.75
N GLY A 80 26.39 0.73 -1.36
CA GLY A 80 26.20 1.89 -0.48
C GLY A 80 25.38 3.03 -1.12
N ARG A 81 25.54 3.29 -2.42
CA ARG A 81 24.69 4.28 -3.11
C ARG A 81 23.27 3.75 -3.30
N ALA A 82 23.13 2.46 -3.64
CA ALA A 82 21.84 1.82 -3.80
C ALA A 82 21.02 1.83 -2.49
N SER A 83 21.64 1.56 -1.35
CA SER A 83 20.95 1.59 -0.05
C SER A 83 20.43 2.98 0.32
N TRP A 84 21.20 4.04 0.05
CA TRP A 84 20.74 5.42 0.25
C TRP A 84 19.53 5.77 -0.61
N VAL A 85 19.48 5.27 -1.85
CA VAL A 85 18.32 5.47 -2.74
C VAL A 85 17.08 4.78 -2.18
N VAL A 86 17.21 3.50 -1.76
CA VAL A 86 16.10 2.78 -1.13
C VAL A 86 15.65 3.45 0.17
N ALA A 87 16.58 3.95 0.98
CA ALA A 87 16.25 4.72 2.18
C ALA A 87 15.48 6.01 1.84
N ALA A 88 15.91 6.75 0.82
CA ALA A 88 15.20 7.94 0.34
C ALA A 88 13.79 7.62 -0.17
N MET A 89 13.59 6.47 -0.82
CA MET A 89 12.27 5.97 -1.22
C MET A 89 11.36 5.74 0.00
N LEU A 90 11.85 5.11 1.07
CA LEU A 90 11.08 4.89 2.30
C LEU A 90 10.70 6.21 3.00
N VAL A 91 11.60 7.20 3.00
CA VAL A 91 11.30 8.55 3.50
C VAL A 91 10.23 9.22 2.64
N ALA A 92 10.38 9.18 1.32
CA ALA A 92 9.42 9.74 0.37
C ALA A 92 8.03 9.10 0.51
N PHE A 93 7.95 7.79 0.73
CA PHE A 93 6.71 7.07 1.05
C PHE A 93 6.05 7.59 2.32
N SER A 94 6.83 7.76 3.39
CA SER A 94 6.32 8.28 4.67
C SER A 94 5.77 9.69 4.53
N LEU A 95 6.48 10.57 3.80
CA LEU A 95 6.03 11.92 3.48
C LEU A 95 4.76 11.90 2.61
N GLY A 96 4.70 10.99 1.64
CA GLY A 96 3.53 10.76 0.80
C GLY A 96 2.30 10.41 1.61
N GLY A 97 2.40 9.52 2.59
CA GLY A 97 1.28 9.16 3.47
C GLY A 97 0.70 10.36 4.22
N VAL A 98 1.57 11.22 4.75
CA VAL A 98 1.16 12.45 5.44
C VAL A 98 0.52 13.45 4.46
N LEU A 99 1.14 13.63 3.29
CA LEU A 99 0.66 14.53 2.24
C LEU A 99 -0.73 14.10 1.76
N TRP A 100 -0.90 12.85 1.35
CA TRP A 100 -2.15 12.35 0.80
C TRP A 100 -3.27 12.27 1.83
N GLY A 101 -2.96 11.95 3.08
CA GLY A 101 -3.93 12.05 4.18
C GLY A 101 -4.50 13.47 4.31
N ARG A 102 -3.61 14.48 4.41
CA ARG A 102 -4.02 15.89 4.50
C ARG A 102 -4.78 16.39 3.28
N VAL A 103 -4.31 16.04 2.08
CA VAL A 103 -4.97 16.40 0.82
C VAL A 103 -6.37 15.78 0.76
N SER A 104 -6.50 14.51 1.14
CA SER A 104 -7.79 13.81 1.16
C SER A 104 -8.78 14.46 2.12
N ASP A 105 -8.35 14.80 3.33
CA ASP A 105 -9.21 15.43 4.33
C ASP A 105 -9.63 16.84 3.90
N ARG A 106 -8.71 17.64 3.34
CA ARG A 106 -9.01 18.98 2.82
C ARG A 106 -9.99 18.94 1.65
N LEU A 107 -9.80 18.00 0.72
CA LEU A 107 -10.68 17.86 -0.45
C LEU A 107 -12.00 17.17 -0.11
N ARG A 108 -12.12 16.55 1.08
CA ARG A 108 -13.23 15.65 1.45
C ARG A 108 -13.52 14.60 0.39
N ARG A 109 -12.45 14.07 -0.22
CA ARG A 109 -12.51 13.04 -1.27
C ARG A 109 -11.44 12.01 -1.02
N ARG A 110 -11.80 10.73 -1.14
CA ARG A 110 -10.89 9.60 -0.92
C ARG A 110 -10.30 9.09 -2.24
N LYS A 111 -11.12 9.06 -3.29
CA LYS A 111 -10.77 8.49 -4.59
C LYS A 111 -9.69 9.29 -5.31
N LEU A 112 -9.85 10.61 -5.39
CA LEU A 112 -8.94 11.45 -6.17
C LEU A 112 -7.48 11.40 -5.65
N PRO A 113 -7.20 11.64 -4.35
CA PRO A 113 -5.84 11.52 -3.81
C PRO A 113 -5.23 10.12 -4.01
N TYR A 114 -6.02 9.07 -3.78
CA TYR A 114 -5.57 7.69 -3.98
C TYR A 114 -5.23 7.42 -5.44
N LEU A 115 -6.08 7.87 -6.36
CA LEU A 115 -5.90 7.70 -7.81
C LEU A 115 -4.65 8.44 -8.30
N LEU A 116 -4.43 9.68 -7.85
CA LEU A 116 -3.22 10.44 -8.19
C LEU A 116 -1.95 9.70 -7.73
N GLY A 117 -1.95 9.16 -6.50
CA GLY A 117 -0.84 8.35 -6.02
C GLY A 117 -0.60 7.10 -6.87
N GLY A 118 -1.67 6.40 -7.26
CA GLY A 118 -1.58 5.25 -8.16
C GLY A 118 -1.08 5.60 -9.56
N VAL A 119 -1.49 6.75 -10.12
CA VAL A 119 -1.00 7.24 -11.42
C VAL A 119 0.48 7.62 -11.35
N MET A 120 0.95 8.23 -10.26
CA MET A 120 2.38 8.49 -10.06
C MET A 120 3.19 7.19 -10.05
N MET A 121 2.67 6.14 -9.41
CA MET A 121 3.30 4.82 -9.44
C MET A 121 3.28 4.19 -10.83
N LEU A 122 2.16 4.28 -11.56
CA LEU A 122 2.08 3.81 -12.95
C LEU A 122 3.08 4.51 -13.85
N ALA A 123 3.23 5.83 -13.71
CA ALA A 123 4.18 6.59 -14.50
C ALA A 123 5.62 6.18 -14.18
N GLY A 124 5.97 6.03 -12.91
CA GLY A 124 7.34 5.68 -12.53
C GLY A 124 7.71 4.24 -12.85
N PHE A 125 6.88 3.25 -12.48
CA PHE A 125 7.13 1.86 -12.88
C PHE A 125 6.97 1.65 -14.40
N GLY A 126 6.08 2.42 -15.03
CA GLY A 126 5.96 2.47 -16.49
C GLY A 126 7.25 2.92 -17.16
N LEU A 127 7.94 3.91 -16.60
CA LEU A 127 9.26 4.31 -17.08
C LEU A 127 10.30 3.19 -16.90
N LEU A 128 10.32 2.52 -15.74
CA LEU A 128 11.25 1.40 -15.50
C LEU A 128 11.08 0.27 -16.54
N VAL A 129 9.85 0.03 -16.97
CA VAL A 129 9.52 -0.98 -17.98
C VAL A 129 9.78 -0.47 -19.39
N ALA A 130 9.33 0.74 -19.73
CA ALA A 130 9.42 1.26 -21.10
C ALA A 130 10.84 1.69 -21.48
N TRP A 131 11.61 2.23 -20.51
CA TRP A 131 12.97 2.70 -20.74
C TRP A 131 13.90 2.34 -19.56
N PRO A 132 14.32 1.07 -19.44
CA PRO A 132 15.16 0.61 -18.33
C PRO A 132 16.51 1.37 -18.21
N GLN A 133 17.02 1.85 -19.35
CA GLN A 133 18.27 2.61 -19.46
C GLN A 133 18.07 4.14 -19.37
N ALA A 134 16.93 4.61 -18.86
CA ALA A 134 16.67 6.03 -18.67
C ALA A 134 17.79 6.73 -17.86
N PRO A 135 18.09 8.02 -18.15
CA PRO A 135 19.09 8.79 -17.42
C PRO A 135 18.88 8.72 -15.91
N TRP A 136 19.97 8.73 -15.14
CA TRP A 136 19.92 8.54 -13.69
C TRP A 136 18.99 9.53 -12.98
N SER A 137 19.02 10.81 -13.34
CA SER A 137 18.15 11.85 -12.76
C SER A 137 16.68 11.54 -12.95
N LEU A 138 16.30 11.07 -14.15
CA LEU A 138 14.92 10.70 -14.47
C LEU A 138 14.48 9.43 -13.73
N LEU A 139 15.35 8.42 -13.66
CA LEU A 139 15.07 7.21 -12.86
C LEU A 139 14.86 7.56 -11.39
N LEU A 140 15.77 8.35 -10.80
CA LEU A 140 15.69 8.73 -9.40
C LEU A 140 14.39 9.50 -9.12
N LEU A 141 14.04 10.45 -9.99
CA LEU A 141 12.77 11.18 -9.90
C LEU A 141 11.57 10.22 -9.97
N ALA A 142 11.56 9.28 -10.92
CA ALA A 142 10.50 8.29 -11.07
C ALA A 142 10.33 7.40 -9.82
N LEU A 143 11.44 6.92 -9.23
CA LEU A 143 11.42 6.13 -8.01
C LEU A 143 10.90 6.93 -6.80
N LEU A 144 11.35 8.18 -6.63
CA LEU A 144 10.92 9.03 -5.53
C LEU A 144 9.45 9.45 -5.67
N LEU A 145 9.00 9.85 -6.87
CA LEU A 145 7.59 10.18 -7.11
C LEU A 145 6.68 8.95 -6.94
N SER A 146 7.10 7.78 -7.41
CA SER A 146 6.36 6.53 -7.16
C SER A 146 6.25 6.23 -5.67
N SER A 147 7.32 6.50 -4.91
CA SER A 147 7.34 6.31 -3.46
C SER A 147 6.34 7.25 -2.76
N VAL A 148 6.34 8.55 -3.12
CA VAL A 148 5.32 9.50 -2.64
C VAL A 148 3.92 9.05 -3.02
N GLY A 149 3.72 8.58 -4.26
CA GLY A 149 2.44 8.07 -4.74
C GLY A 149 1.93 6.85 -3.96
N SER A 150 2.83 5.91 -3.63
CA SER A 150 2.54 4.72 -2.82
C SER A 150 1.96 5.07 -1.45
N GLY A 151 2.39 6.20 -0.86
CA GLY A 151 1.84 6.72 0.39
C GLY A 151 0.33 7.01 0.34
N GLY A 152 -0.26 7.16 -0.85
CA GLY A 152 -1.71 7.34 -1.06
C GLY A 152 -2.55 6.20 -0.47
N MET A 153 -1.95 5.02 -0.27
CA MET A 153 -2.59 3.87 0.40
C MET A 153 -3.19 4.23 1.76
N VAL A 154 -2.60 5.18 2.52
CA VAL A 154 -3.13 5.64 3.82
C VAL A 154 -4.57 6.14 3.73
N VAL A 155 -4.95 6.76 2.62
CA VAL A 155 -6.32 7.24 2.37
C VAL A 155 -7.33 6.09 2.31
N GLY A 156 -6.88 4.91 1.86
CA GLY A 156 -7.69 3.70 1.78
C GLY A 156 -8.21 3.21 3.13
N PHE A 157 -7.48 3.44 4.22
CA PHE A 157 -7.96 3.12 5.56
C PHE A 157 -9.20 3.92 5.95
N ALA A 158 -9.18 5.24 5.70
CA ALA A 158 -10.34 6.09 5.95
C ALA A 158 -11.50 5.69 5.03
N TRP A 159 -11.20 5.47 3.75
CA TRP A 159 -12.19 5.10 2.75
C TRP A 159 -12.88 3.76 3.03
N ALA A 160 -12.14 2.75 3.48
CA ALA A 160 -12.68 1.45 3.87
C ALA A 160 -13.62 1.57 5.07
N LYS A 161 -13.23 2.36 6.09
CA LYS A 161 -14.08 2.64 7.27
C LYS A 161 -15.39 3.34 6.88
N GLU A 162 -15.31 4.31 5.97
CA GLU A 162 -16.47 5.07 5.49
C GLU A 162 -17.39 4.25 4.59
N SER A 163 -16.91 3.12 4.05
CA SER A 163 -17.66 2.26 3.12
C SER A 163 -18.53 1.21 3.79
N VAL A 164 -18.49 1.11 5.13
CA VAL A 164 -19.21 0.09 5.92
C VAL A 164 -19.88 0.72 7.14
N PRO A 165 -20.93 0.09 7.72
CA PRO A 165 -21.51 0.54 8.97
C PRO A 165 -20.45 0.71 10.07
N GLN A 166 -20.64 1.69 10.95
CA GLN A 166 -19.66 2.05 11.99
C GLN A 166 -19.21 0.85 12.86
N ARG A 167 -20.10 -0.12 13.12
CA ARG A 167 -19.77 -1.35 13.86
C ARG A 167 -18.69 -2.21 13.18
N LEU A 168 -18.57 -2.13 11.85
CA LEU A 168 -17.61 -2.89 11.03
C LEU A 168 -16.39 -2.07 10.64
N ALA A 169 -16.32 -0.78 10.98
CA ALA A 169 -15.24 0.11 10.53
C ALA A 169 -13.85 -0.44 10.92
N GLY A 170 -13.71 -0.98 12.14
CA GLY A 170 -12.46 -1.63 12.57
C GLY A 170 -12.11 -2.85 11.70
N THR A 171 -13.09 -3.70 11.40
CA THR A 171 -12.93 -4.89 10.55
C THR A 171 -12.55 -4.51 9.12
N ALA A 172 -13.21 -3.52 8.51
CA ALA A 172 -12.89 -3.04 7.16
C ALA A 172 -11.47 -2.45 7.09
N SER A 173 -11.06 -1.69 8.11
CA SER A 173 -9.69 -1.19 8.24
C SER A 173 -8.67 -2.33 8.34
N GLY A 174 -9.01 -3.39 9.08
CA GLY A 174 -8.18 -4.60 9.20
C GLY A 174 -8.05 -5.31 7.85
N VAL A 175 -9.16 -5.56 7.15
CA VAL A 175 -9.16 -6.18 5.82
C VAL A 175 -8.34 -5.36 4.82
N HIS A 176 -8.44 -4.03 4.84
CA HIS A 176 -7.60 -3.17 4.01
C HIS A 176 -6.10 -3.39 4.28
N ASN A 177 -5.69 -3.46 5.55
CA ASN A 177 -4.30 -3.73 5.91
C ASN A 177 -3.85 -5.14 5.50
N THR A 178 -4.71 -6.15 5.67
CA THR A 178 -4.44 -7.50 5.19
C THR A 178 -4.17 -7.51 3.69
N GLY A 179 -4.90 -6.71 2.92
CA GLY A 179 -4.64 -6.50 1.50
C GLY A 179 -3.22 -6.01 1.18
N VAL A 180 -2.69 -5.07 1.96
CA VAL A 180 -1.28 -4.61 1.85
C VAL A 180 -0.32 -5.79 2.02
N MET A 181 -0.50 -6.55 3.10
CA MET A 181 0.41 -7.62 3.49
C MET A 181 0.35 -8.80 2.53
N VAL A 182 -0.85 -9.22 2.13
CA VAL A 182 -1.06 -10.30 1.15
C VAL A 182 -0.48 -9.91 -0.20
N GLY A 183 -0.65 -8.65 -0.63
CA GLY A 183 -0.04 -8.15 -1.86
C GLY A 183 1.48 -8.34 -1.88
N ALA A 184 2.18 -7.84 -0.86
CA ALA A 184 3.63 -8.01 -0.74
C ALA A 184 4.03 -9.48 -0.60
N LEU A 185 3.31 -10.26 0.21
CA LEU A 185 3.57 -11.68 0.42
C LEU A 185 3.49 -12.50 -0.88
N VAL A 186 2.54 -12.18 -1.76
CA VAL A 186 2.40 -12.87 -3.05
C VAL A 186 3.43 -12.35 -4.06
N GLN A 187 3.68 -11.05 -4.10
CA GLN A 187 4.56 -10.44 -5.09
C GLN A 187 6.04 -10.76 -4.85
N LEU A 188 6.50 -10.86 -3.61
CA LEU A 188 7.90 -11.22 -3.27
C LEU A 188 8.36 -12.54 -3.94
N PRO A 189 7.70 -13.69 -3.72
CA PRO A 189 8.07 -14.96 -4.37
C PRO A 189 7.73 -14.96 -5.86
N LEU A 190 6.65 -14.30 -6.29
CA LEU A 190 6.29 -14.22 -7.71
C LEU A 190 7.39 -13.52 -8.52
N LEU A 191 7.93 -12.41 -8.02
CA LEU A 191 9.03 -11.72 -8.69
C LEU A 191 10.30 -12.57 -8.74
N GLY A 192 10.61 -13.29 -7.66
CA GLY A 192 11.72 -14.24 -7.65
C GLY A 192 11.55 -15.33 -8.70
N TRP A 193 10.36 -15.92 -8.79
CA TRP A 193 10.04 -16.91 -9.82
C TRP A 193 10.17 -16.34 -11.24
N VAL A 194 9.69 -15.12 -11.48
CA VAL A 194 9.84 -14.45 -12.79
C VAL A 194 11.31 -14.24 -13.13
N LEU A 195 12.10 -13.69 -12.20
CA LEU A 195 13.54 -13.47 -12.41
C LEU A 195 14.28 -14.78 -12.67
N ASP A 196 13.92 -15.85 -11.96
CA ASP A 196 14.49 -17.19 -12.14
C ASP A 196 14.21 -17.78 -13.53
N ARG A 197 13.09 -17.42 -14.18
CA ARG A 197 12.81 -17.86 -15.57
C ARG A 197 13.78 -17.27 -16.59
N PHE A 198 14.35 -16.10 -16.30
CA PHE A 198 15.32 -15.43 -17.15
C PHE A 198 16.76 -15.68 -16.69
N TRP A 199 16.95 -16.45 -15.62
CA TRP A 199 18.28 -16.71 -15.10
C TRP A 199 19.05 -17.68 -16.00
N THR A 200 20.27 -17.27 -16.38
CA THR A 200 21.15 -18.01 -17.32
C THR A 200 22.20 -18.87 -16.61
N GLY A 201 22.08 -19.07 -15.30
CA GLY A 201 23.05 -19.83 -14.50
C GLY A 201 24.20 -19.00 -13.92
N GLN A 202 24.29 -17.71 -14.21
CA GLN A 202 25.36 -16.86 -13.69
C GLN A 202 25.16 -16.50 -12.21
N GLN A 203 26.24 -16.66 -11.43
CA GLN A 203 26.29 -16.32 -10.01
C GLN A 203 27.60 -15.60 -9.67
N ALA A 204 27.53 -14.63 -8.77
CA ALA A 204 28.69 -13.97 -8.20
C ALA A 204 28.52 -13.89 -6.67
N GLY A 205 29.53 -14.36 -5.93
CA GLY A 205 29.50 -14.34 -4.45
C GLY A 205 28.32 -15.10 -3.84
N GLY A 206 27.82 -16.15 -4.49
CA GLY A 206 26.65 -16.92 -4.06
C GLY A 206 25.29 -16.28 -4.41
N ALA A 207 25.26 -15.06 -4.96
CA ALA A 207 24.04 -14.41 -5.43
C ALA A 207 23.82 -14.63 -6.92
N ARG A 208 22.58 -14.87 -7.33
CA ARG A 208 22.19 -14.94 -8.75
C ARG A 208 22.32 -13.58 -9.41
N LEU A 209 22.91 -13.57 -10.61
CA LEU A 209 22.99 -12.40 -11.47
C LEU A 209 21.87 -12.48 -12.50
N TYR A 210 21.09 -11.39 -12.58
CA TYR A 210 19.99 -11.25 -13.52
C TYR A 210 20.33 -10.20 -14.57
N ASP A 211 19.89 -10.43 -15.80
CA ASP A 211 20.07 -9.49 -16.90
C ASP A 211 19.02 -8.35 -16.83
N GLY A 212 19.17 -7.36 -17.70
CA GLY A 212 18.23 -6.23 -17.76
C GLY A 212 16.80 -6.65 -18.14
N THR A 213 16.67 -7.70 -18.95
CA THR A 213 15.38 -8.25 -19.41
C THR A 213 14.60 -8.86 -18.27
N ALA A 214 15.26 -9.62 -17.39
CA ALA A 214 14.68 -10.20 -16.19
C ALA A 214 14.09 -9.10 -15.28
N PHE A 215 14.86 -8.05 -15.01
CA PHE A 215 14.37 -6.92 -14.20
C PHE A 215 13.23 -6.15 -14.88
N GLN A 216 13.29 -5.98 -16.20
CA GLN A 216 12.19 -5.35 -16.96
C GLN A 216 10.90 -6.18 -16.85
N ALA A 217 10.99 -7.51 -16.97
CA ALA A 217 9.86 -8.41 -16.80
C ALA A 217 9.30 -8.38 -15.35
N ALA A 218 10.17 -8.42 -14.34
CA ALA A 218 9.79 -8.33 -12.93
C ALA A 218 9.09 -7.00 -12.60
N ASN A 219 9.63 -5.88 -13.11
CA ASN A 219 9.00 -4.57 -12.99
C ASN A 219 7.66 -4.49 -13.75
N GLY A 220 7.53 -5.22 -14.87
CA GLY A 220 6.27 -5.37 -15.61
C GLY A 220 5.18 -6.05 -14.79
N VAL A 221 5.53 -7.06 -13.99
CA VAL A 221 4.58 -7.67 -13.04
C VAL A 221 4.12 -6.67 -11.99
N LEU A 222 5.04 -5.90 -11.39
CA LEU A 222 4.67 -4.85 -10.43
C LEU A 222 3.78 -3.78 -11.09
N LEU A 223 4.10 -3.36 -12.32
CA LEU A 223 3.28 -2.43 -13.09
C LEU A 223 1.86 -2.95 -13.33
N ALA A 224 1.70 -4.23 -13.65
CA ALA A 224 0.38 -4.85 -13.82
C ALA A 224 -0.43 -4.85 -12.51
N TRP A 225 0.21 -5.12 -11.37
CA TRP A 225 -0.43 -5.04 -10.05
C TRP A 225 -0.85 -3.61 -9.70
N ILE A 226 -0.01 -2.62 -10.01
CA ILE A 226 -0.33 -1.20 -9.83
C ILE A 226 -1.53 -0.81 -10.73
N ALA A 227 -1.55 -1.27 -11.99
CA ALA A 227 -2.66 -1.02 -12.91
C ALA A 227 -3.98 -1.64 -12.41
N LEU A 228 -3.93 -2.87 -11.89
CA LEU A 228 -5.08 -3.52 -11.25
C LEU A 228 -5.57 -2.72 -10.03
N SER A 229 -4.66 -2.19 -9.22
CA SER A 229 -5.02 -1.32 -8.09
C SER A 229 -5.70 -0.04 -8.54
N VAL A 230 -5.15 0.65 -9.55
CA VAL A 230 -5.75 1.85 -10.13
C VAL A 230 -7.14 1.55 -10.67
N LEU A 231 -7.33 0.42 -11.36
CA LEU A 231 -8.64 -0.03 -11.80
C LEU A 231 -9.60 -0.26 -10.63
N CYS A 232 -9.16 -0.93 -9.55
CA CYS A 232 -9.96 -1.13 -8.35
C CYS A 232 -10.39 0.19 -7.70
N VAL A 233 -9.49 1.18 -7.64
CA VAL A 233 -9.77 2.53 -7.14
C VAL A 233 -10.77 3.27 -8.05
N LEU A 234 -10.63 3.13 -9.37
CA LEU A 234 -11.59 3.68 -10.34
C LEU A 234 -12.98 3.05 -10.20
N LEU A 235 -13.06 1.76 -9.90
CA LEU A 235 -14.32 1.05 -9.70
C LEU A 235 -14.94 1.26 -8.31
N ALA A 236 -14.14 1.70 -7.33
CA ALA A 236 -14.62 1.98 -5.98
C ALA A 236 -15.50 3.24 -5.97
N ARG A 237 -16.57 3.18 -5.16
CA ARG A 237 -17.51 4.29 -4.96
C ARG A 237 -16.92 5.28 -3.97
N GLU A 238 -16.91 6.56 -4.36
CA GLU A 238 -16.47 7.66 -3.51
C GLU A 238 -17.42 7.83 -2.32
N THR A 239 -16.87 8.12 -1.13
CA THR A 239 -17.61 8.30 0.12
C THR A 239 -17.72 9.77 0.52
N HIS A 240 -16.98 10.67 -0.14
CA HIS A 240 -16.99 12.12 0.13
C HIS A 240 -16.64 12.47 1.58
N ALA A 241 -15.78 11.67 2.23
CA ALA A 241 -15.45 11.78 3.65
C ALA A 241 -16.69 11.72 4.57
N ARG A 242 -17.75 11.03 4.15
CA ARG A 242 -18.95 10.80 4.95
C ARG A 242 -18.99 9.36 5.44
N PRO A 243 -19.27 9.13 6.73
CA PRO A 243 -19.53 7.78 7.23
C PRO A 243 -20.67 7.13 6.46
N TYR A 244 -20.66 5.80 6.39
CA TYR A 244 -21.74 5.02 5.80
C TYR A 244 -23.07 5.38 6.48
N ALA A 245 -23.92 6.14 5.78
CA ALA A 245 -25.27 6.40 6.22
C ALA A 245 -26.09 5.11 6.10
N VAL A 246 -26.94 4.83 7.08
CA VAL A 246 -27.96 3.77 6.97
C VAL A 246 -28.97 4.22 5.91
N ALA A 247 -28.66 4.00 4.64
CA ALA A 247 -29.56 4.26 3.54
C ALA A 247 -30.49 3.04 3.33
N VAL A 248 -31.10 2.50 4.40
CA VAL A 248 -32.26 1.61 4.35
C VAL A 248 -32.96 1.63 5.71
N ALA A 249 -33.99 2.47 5.85
CA ALA A 249 -35.21 2.08 6.55
C ALA A 249 -36.34 2.37 5.55
N PRO A 250 -37.04 1.35 5.02
CA PRO A 250 -38.33 1.59 4.38
C PRO A 250 -39.27 2.11 5.47
N GLY A 251 -40.00 3.19 5.15
CA GLY A 251 -41.15 3.62 5.94
C GLY A 251 -42.27 2.59 5.90
#